data_AF-A0A2V8P520-F1
#
_entry.id   AF-A0A2V8P520-F1
#
_cell.length_a   1.000
_cell.length_b   1.000
_cell.length_c   1.000
_cell.angle_alpha   90.00
_cell.angle_beta   90.00
_cell.angle_gamma   90.00
#
_symmetry.space_group_name_H-M   'P 1'
#
loop_
_entity.id
_entity.type
_entity.pdbx_description
1 polymer ?
#
loop_
_entity_poly.entity_id
_entity_poly.type
_entity_poly.pdbx_seq_one_letter_code
_entity_poly.pdbx_strand_id
1 'polypeptide(L)'
;MGEPYAMNRRLIAQSGTFLVPGVLDKSIEAILREYSNPQDTLIKFILPADKIRDNGMRQLYRMNVTEATLFPDLDGLARSLAYELEFHWAYDPRTMRPMRK
;
A
#
# COMPACT_ATOMS: atom_id res chain seq x y z
N MET A 1 -8.45 19.67 -24.64
CA MET A 1 -7.93 20.65 -23.66
C MET A 1 -8.59 20.33 -22.34
N GLY A 2 -7.92 19.59 -21.47
CA GLY A 2 -8.52 19.07 -20.23
C GLY A 2 -7.46 18.63 -19.25
N GLU A 3 -6.33 19.33 -19.21
CA GLU A 3 -5.36 19.07 -18.16
C GLU A 3 -5.86 19.73 -16.86
N PRO A 4 -5.92 18.97 -15.75
CA PRO A 4 -6.33 19.52 -14.45
C PRO A 4 -5.38 20.64 -14.03
N TYR A 5 -5.93 21.79 -13.63
CA TYR A 5 -5.16 22.95 -13.15
C TYR A 5 -4.33 22.67 -11.88
N ALA A 6 -4.66 21.58 -11.18
CA ALA A 6 -3.92 21.05 -10.04
C ALA A 6 -3.69 19.55 -10.24
N MET A 7 -2.47 19.18 -10.59
CA MET A 7 -2.06 17.78 -10.58
C MET A 7 -1.98 17.29 -9.14
N ASN A 8 -2.81 16.29 -8.78
CA ASN A 8 -2.76 15.69 -7.45
C ASN A 8 -1.37 15.04 -7.29
N ARG A 9 -0.58 15.52 -6.33
CA ARG A 9 0.78 15.04 -6.07
C ARG A 9 0.85 13.52 -5.82
N ARG A 10 -0.26 12.92 -5.36
CA ARG A 10 -0.40 11.46 -5.16
C ARG A 10 -0.42 10.68 -6.49
N LEU A 11 -0.90 11.27 -7.58
CA LEU A 11 -0.93 10.63 -8.90
C LEU A 11 0.47 10.43 -9.50
N ILE A 12 1.45 11.26 -9.11
CA ILE A 12 2.83 11.17 -9.60
C ILE A 12 3.57 9.99 -8.94
N ALA A 13 3.23 9.69 -7.69
CA ALA A 13 3.85 8.61 -6.91
C ALA A 13 3.24 7.22 -7.20
N GLN A 14 2.11 7.16 -7.91
CA GLN A 14 1.32 5.95 -8.04
C GLN A 14 1.07 5.59 -9.52
N SER A 15 1.90 4.72 -10.07
CA SER A 15 1.67 4.04 -11.36
C SER A 15 0.66 2.89 -11.18
N GLY A 16 -0.51 3.19 -10.62
CA GLY A 16 -1.60 2.25 -10.40
C GLY A 16 -2.74 2.48 -11.39
N THR A 17 -3.10 1.46 -12.17
CA THR A 17 -4.36 1.46 -12.90
C THR A 17 -5.47 1.09 -11.93
N PHE A 18 -6.37 2.04 -11.65
CA PHE A 18 -7.54 1.80 -10.81
C PHE A 18 -8.71 1.32 -11.65
N LEU A 19 -9.44 0.33 -11.13
CA LEU A 19 -10.72 -0.09 -11.67
C LEU A 19 -11.84 0.52 -10.84
N VAL A 20 -12.75 1.25 -11.50
CA VAL A 20 -13.93 1.83 -10.86
C VAL A 20 -15.17 1.12 -11.43
N PRO A 21 -15.88 0.32 -10.63
CA PRO A 21 -17.10 -0.32 -11.10
C PRO A 21 -18.23 0.73 -11.28
N GLY A 22 -19.07 0.56 -12.30
CA GLY A 22 -20.27 1.40 -12.49
C GLY A 22 -21.39 1.11 -11.50
N VAL A 23 -21.21 0.11 -10.63
CA VAL A 23 -22.15 -0.35 -9.61
C VAL A 23 -21.46 -0.23 -8.26
N LEU A 24 -21.93 0.67 -7.39
CA LEU A 24 -21.25 1.06 -6.15
C LEU A 24 -21.71 0.28 -4.91
N ASP A 25 -22.85 -0.40 -5.00
CA ASP A 25 -23.47 -1.19 -3.94
C ASP A 25 -22.98 -2.65 -3.91
N LYS A 26 -22.17 -3.06 -4.89
CA LYS A 26 -21.65 -4.43 -5.03
C LYS A 26 -20.12 -4.46 -4.99
N SER A 27 -19.58 -5.53 -4.41
CA SER A 27 -18.14 -5.82 -4.52
C SER A 27 -17.80 -6.31 -5.93
N ILE A 28 -16.53 -6.19 -6.34
CA ILE A 28 -16.04 -6.72 -7.62
C ILE A 28 -16.31 -8.23 -7.73
N GLU A 29 -16.13 -8.98 -6.64
CA GLU A 29 -16.44 -10.41 -6.63
C GLU A 29 -17.93 -10.69 -6.90
N ALA A 30 -18.83 -9.87 -6.36
CA ALA A 30 -20.27 -10.02 -6.59
C ALA A 30 -20.64 -9.69 -8.04
N ILE A 31 -20.07 -8.62 -8.61
CA ILE A 31 -20.27 -8.23 -10.01
C ILE A 31 -19.79 -9.33 -10.95
N LEU A 32 -18.59 -9.86 -10.74
CA LEU A 32 -18.00 -10.88 -11.63
C LEU A 32 -18.80 -12.19 -11.62
N ARG A 33 -19.44 -12.57 -10.51
CA ARG A 33 -20.28 -13.77 -10.42
C ARG A 33 -21.52 -13.73 -11.32
N GLU A 34 -21.95 -12.54 -11.76
CA GLU A 34 -23.12 -12.38 -12.65
C GLU A 34 -22.78 -12.63 -14.12
N TYR A 35 -21.49 -12.75 -14.47
CA TYR A 35 -21.05 -13.03 -15.83
C TYR A 35 -21.20 -14.52 -16.18
N SER A 36 -21.40 -14.83 -17.46
CA SER A 36 -21.68 -16.18 -17.96
C SER A 36 -20.53 -17.17 -17.78
N ASN A 37 -19.28 -16.71 -17.68
CA ASN A 37 -18.12 -17.55 -17.37
C ASN A 37 -17.17 -16.86 -16.39
N PRO A 38 -17.48 -16.86 -15.08
CA PRO A 38 -16.70 -16.12 -14.08
C PRO A 38 -15.43 -16.84 -13.63
N GLN A 39 -15.25 -18.10 -14.06
CA GLN A 39 -14.08 -18.91 -13.67
C GLN A 39 -12.80 -18.25 -14.18
N ASP A 40 -11.72 -18.38 -13.39
CA ASP A 40 -10.37 -17.88 -13.70
C ASP A 40 -10.27 -16.37 -14.02
N THR A 41 -11.29 -15.57 -13.68
CA THR A 41 -11.34 -14.13 -13.98
C THR A 41 -10.72 -13.28 -12.87
N LEU A 42 -10.65 -13.79 -11.64
CA LEU A 42 -10.13 -13.07 -10.49
C LEU A 42 -9.27 -13.98 -9.60
N ILE A 43 -8.05 -13.52 -9.33
CA ILE A 43 -7.17 -14.12 -8.32
C ILE A 43 -7.07 -13.14 -7.15
N LYS A 44 -7.46 -13.60 -5.95
CA LYS A 44 -7.40 -12.79 -4.72
C LYS A 44 -6.25 -13.26 -3.84
N PHE A 45 -5.28 -12.36 -3.64
CA PHE A 45 -4.20 -12.58 -2.69
C PHE A 45 -4.64 -12.10 -1.30
N ILE A 46 -4.75 -13.02 -0.34
CA ILE A 46 -4.99 -12.69 1.06
C ILE A 46 -3.66 -12.69 1.80
N LEU A 47 -3.32 -11.53 2.35
CA LEU A 47 -2.05 -11.24 2.98
C LEU A 47 -2.21 -11.27 4.52
N PRO A 48 -1.73 -12.31 5.23
CA PRO A 48 -1.87 -12.41 6.68
C PRO A 48 -0.97 -11.41 7.39
N ALA A 49 -1.56 -10.34 7.92
CA ALA A 49 -0.85 -9.19 8.46
C ALA A 49 0.14 -9.55 9.58
N ASP A 50 -0.22 -10.49 10.45
CA ASP A 50 0.59 -11.00 11.55
C ASP A 50 1.92 -11.63 11.08
N LYS A 51 1.92 -12.23 9.89
CA LYS A 51 3.09 -12.93 9.34
C LYS A 51 3.96 -12.04 8.46
N ILE A 52 3.34 -11.12 7.73
CA ILE A 52 4.04 -10.37 6.68
C ILE A 52 4.42 -8.97 7.09
N ARG A 53 3.81 -8.38 8.13
CA ARG A 53 3.96 -6.94 8.41
C ARG A 53 5.41 -6.54 8.58
N ASP A 54 6.19 -7.25 9.40
CA ASP A 54 7.57 -6.87 9.68
C ASP A 54 8.46 -6.93 8.42
N ASN A 55 8.42 -8.05 7.70
CA ASN A 55 9.22 -8.20 6.48
C ASN A 55 8.72 -7.30 5.35
N GLY A 56 7.40 -7.22 5.15
CA GLY A 56 6.76 -6.44 4.11
C GLY A 56 7.03 -4.95 4.24
N MET A 57 6.84 -4.40 5.45
CA MET A 57 7.16 -2.98 5.71
C MET A 57 8.65 -2.69 5.50
N ARG A 58 9.54 -3.62 5.90
CA ARG A 58 10.98 -3.48 5.67
C ARG A 58 11.35 -3.47 4.19
N GLN A 59 10.75 -4.35 3.38
CA GLN A 59 11.00 -4.33 1.93
C GLN A 59 10.43 -3.08 1.27
N LEU A 60 9.23 -2.64 1.63
CA LEU A 60 8.64 -1.39 1.13
C LEU A 60 9.56 -0.20 1.43
N TYR A 61 10.07 -0.10 2.66
CA TYR A 61 11.04 0.91 3.06
C TYR A 61 12.32 0.86 2.21
N ARG A 62 12.89 -0.34 1.97
CA ARG A 62 14.07 -0.53 1.10
C ARG A 62 13.82 -0.16 -0.36
N MET A 63 12.57 -0.19 -0.82
CA MET A 63 12.14 0.23 -2.15
C MET A 63 11.78 1.72 -2.20
N ASN A 64 12.04 2.49 -1.13
CA ASN A 64 11.60 3.89 -0.97
C ASN A 64 10.07 4.07 -1.07
N VAL A 65 9.30 3.05 -0.69
CA VAL A 65 7.83 3.13 -0.59
C VAL A 65 7.47 3.36 0.88
N THR A 66 7.28 4.62 1.23
CA THR A 66 6.93 5.09 2.59
C THR A 66 5.71 6.02 2.56
N GLU A 67 5.11 6.27 3.72
CA GLU A 67 3.98 7.20 3.87
C GLU A 67 4.31 8.61 3.32
N ALA A 68 5.52 9.12 3.55
CA ALA A 68 5.95 10.42 3.04
C ALA A 68 6.10 10.45 1.51
N THR A 69 6.47 9.32 0.90
CA THR A 69 6.56 9.22 -0.57
C THR A 69 5.20 9.05 -1.25
N LEU A 70 4.25 8.38 -0.58
CA LEU A 70 2.88 8.19 -1.08
C LEU A 70 2.00 9.42 -0.83
N PHE A 71 2.19 10.08 0.31
CA PHE A 71 1.45 11.24 0.76
C PHE A 71 2.45 12.37 1.05
N PRO A 72 2.85 13.17 0.05
CA PRO A 72 3.85 14.22 0.21
C PRO A 72 3.25 15.48 0.84
N ASP A 73 2.65 15.30 2.02
CA ASP A 73 2.09 16.33 2.89
C ASP A 73 2.62 16.14 4.32
N LEU A 74 2.26 17.06 5.22
CA LEU A 74 2.74 17.01 6.61
C LEU A 74 2.24 15.76 7.35
N ASP A 75 1.05 15.26 7.01
CA ASP A 75 0.49 14.04 7.62
C ASP A 75 1.29 12.81 7.19
N GLY A 76 1.61 12.68 5.90
CA GLY A 76 2.44 11.58 5.40
C GLY A 76 3.85 11.59 5.99
N LEU A 77 4.45 12.78 6.18
CA LEU A 77 5.72 12.90 6.90
C LEU A 77 5.61 12.47 8.37
N ALA A 78 4.57 12.91 9.09
CA ALA A 78 4.35 12.51 10.47
C ALA A 78 4.17 10.99 10.61
N ARG A 79 3.43 10.37 9.67
CA ARG A 79 3.23 8.91 9.64
C ARG A 79 4.50 8.14 9.30
N SER A 80 5.37 8.66 8.43
CA SER A 80 6.64 7.98 8.11
C SER A 80 7.58 7.96 9.31
N LEU A 81 7.60 9.03 10.12
CA LEU A 81 8.40 9.08 11.36
C LEU A 81 7.97 8.03 12.39
N ALA A 82 6.67 7.71 12.47
CA ALA A 82 6.19 6.65 13.34
C ALA A 82 6.80 5.28 12.98
N TYR A 83 7.01 5.01 11.69
CA TYR A 83 7.67 3.80 11.24
C TYR A 83 9.17 3.77 11.59
N GLU A 84 9.86 4.90 11.52
CA GLU A 84 11.27 5.00 11.95
C GLU A 84 11.44 4.72 13.46
N LEU A 85 10.44 5.07 14.28
CA LEU A 85 10.43 4.72 15.70
C LEU A 85 10.18 3.22 15.94
N GLU A 86 9.46 2.55 15.04
CA GLU A 86 9.22 1.10 15.08
C GLU A 86 10.37 0.28 14.48
N PHE A 87 11.28 0.90 13.73
CA PHE A 87 12.34 0.22 13.01
C PHE A 87 13.69 0.92 13.18
N HIS A 88 14.59 0.31 13.94
CA HIS A 88 15.96 0.79 14.08
C HIS A 88 16.92 -0.15 13.33
N TRP A 89 17.85 0.42 12.54
CA TRP A 89 18.77 -0.36 11.71
C TRP A 89 19.77 -1.20 12.54
N ALA A 90 20.10 -0.74 13.75
CA ALA A 90 21.05 -1.42 14.63
C ALA A 90 20.42 -2.50 15.52
N TYR A 91 19.15 -2.38 15.88
CA TYR A 91 18.48 -3.28 16.83
C TYR A 91 16.97 -3.30 16.60
N ASP A 92 16.31 -4.39 16.98
CA ASP A 92 14.85 -4.47 16.98
C ASP A 92 14.32 -3.70 18.20
N PRO A 93 13.60 -2.57 18.04
CA PRO A 93 13.13 -1.77 19.16
C PRO A 93 12.03 -2.46 20.00
N ARG A 94 11.43 -3.55 19.51
CA ARG A 94 10.43 -4.34 20.27
C ARG A 94 11.09 -5.37 21.18
N THR A 95 12.25 -5.90 20.78
CA THR A 95 12.98 -6.93 21.54
C THR A 95 14.29 -6.43 22.15
N MET A 96 14.71 -5.21 21.80
CA MET A 96 15.99 -4.57 22.12
C MET A 96 17.22 -5.41 21.75
N ARG A 97 17.06 -6.34 20.80
CA ARG A 97 18.15 -7.22 20.34
C ARG A 97 18.81 -6.64 19.09
N PRO A 98 20.14 -6.78 18.93
CA PRO A 98 20.83 -6.31 17.74
C PRO A 98 20.30 -7.02 16.48
N MET A 99 20.14 -6.29 15.38
CA MET A 99 19.85 -6.88 14.08
C MET A 99 21.10 -7.66 13.63
N ARG A 100 21.03 -8.98 13.71
CA ARG A 100 22.15 -9.89 13.41
C ARG A 100 22.54 -9.74 11.93
N LYS A 101 23.83 -9.46 11.66
CA LYS A 101 24.40 -9.43 10.29
C LYS A 101 24.34 -10.80 9.63
#